data_AF-A0A024VG67-F1
#
_entry.id   AF-A0A024VG67-F1
#
_cell.length_a   1.000
_cell.length_b   1.000
_cell.length_c   1.000
_cell.angle_alpha   90.00
_cell.angle_beta   90.00
_cell.angle_gamma   90.00
#
_symmetry.space_group_name_H-M   'P 1'
#
loop_
_entity.id
_entity.type
_entity.pdbx_description
1 polymer ?
#
loop_
_entity_poly.entity_id
_entity_poly.type
_entity_poly.pdbx_seq_one_letter_code
_entity_poly.pdbx_strand_id
1 'polypeptide(L)'
;MAPGGRQVGGGSLQDEDAKNMFDRIGKFVHDKVKEEAKTYIEELKAGVSFTSIFGEETVSTADPCELVEDYRRKNTGTADAHGDPCKKDTNGNDVDRFSVKEQAEYDNKKMKCSNGDACAPFRRLHLCNKNFPNMNSNDSSKAKHDLLAEVCMAAKFEGESLKTYRAQYDEQYPSSGSSFTMCTMLARSFADIGDIIRGRDLYSGNSKEKKQRKQLEKNLKEIFGKIYNELTKEKRSRYNGDTTNYYQLREDWWNANRETVWKAMTCSDDLKDASYFRATCSMNGSGAQAKNKCTCINGDPPTYFDYVPQFLRWFEEWAEDFCRKKKKKLENVKKQCRGVYEGKERYCSLNGYDCEKTVRARGKLRYGNRCIDCLYACNPYVEWIDNQRKQFLKQKERYDNVINGASVSRRQKPGASTTNYDGYEKKFYEELNKSEYRTVDAFLEKLSKEKACTAITDGGKIDFKQVNSGSASDS
;
A
#
# COMPACT_ATOMS: atom_id res chain seq x y z
N MET A 1 41.52 16.47 -35.60
CA MET A 1 40.28 17.12 -35.15
C MET A 1 39.20 16.89 -36.18
N ALA A 2 38.19 16.10 -35.83
CA ALA A 2 36.85 16.05 -36.40
C ALA A 2 35.98 15.24 -35.41
N PRO A 3 34.67 15.55 -35.28
CA PRO A 3 34.01 15.62 -33.99
C PRO A 3 33.16 14.40 -33.64
N GLY A 4 32.89 14.25 -32.35
CA GLY A 4 31.99 13.24 -31.81
C GLY A 4 30.51 13.50 -32.13
N GLY A 5 29.75 12.42 -32.12
CA GLY A 5 28.29 12.38 -32.08
C GLY A 5 27.84 10.94 -31.87
N ARG A 6 26.79 10.63 -31.14
CA ARG A 6 25.77 11.42 -30.45
C ARG A 6 25.10 10.42 -29.50
N GLN A 7 24.90 10.77 -28.23
CA GLN A 7 24.06 10.02 -27.31
C GLN A 7 22.67 9.87 -27.93
N VAL A 8 22.23 8.63 -28.11
CA VAL A 8 20.86 8.30 -28.48
C VAL A 8 19.97 8.68 -27.31
N GLY A 9 19.16 9.72 -27.52
CA GLY A 9 18.22 10.23 -26.54
C GLY A 9 17.16 9.17 -26.20
N GLY A 10 17.08 8.83 -24.91
CA GLY A 10 15.95 8.11 -24.35
C GLY A 10 14.70 8.98 -24.44
N GLY A 11 13.72 8.53 -25.22
CA GLY A 11 12.38 9.10 -25.18
C GLY A 11 11.84 9.04 -23.76
N SER A 12 11.40 10.18 -23.25
CA SER A 12 10.62 10.27 -22.01
C SER A 12 9.38 9.38 -22.17
N LEU A 13 9.34 8.25 -21.47
CA LEU A 13 8.08 7.56 -21.22
C LEU A 13 7.22 8.52 -20.39
N GLN A 14 6.26 9.19 -21.03
CA GLN A 14 5.27 9.99 -20.33
C GLN A 14 4.57 9.10 -19.30
N ASP A 15 4.69 9.44 -18.02
CA ASP A 15 3.97 8.71 -16.98
C ASP A 15 2.47 8.97 -17.15
N GLU A 16 1.69 7.94 -17.46
CA GLU A 16 0.24 8.09 -17.71
C GLU A 16 -0.50 8.59 -16.46
N ASP A 17 -0.09 8.08 -15.29
CA ASP A 17 -0.67 8.38 -13.98
C ASP A 17 0.40 8.26 -12.86
N ALA A 18 -0.03 8.44 -11.60
CA ALA A 18 0.84 8.39 -10.44
C ALA A 18 1.47 7.01 -10.21
N LYS A 19 0.74 5.91 -10.48
CA LYS A 19 1.26 4.54 -10.34
C LYS A 19 2.41 4.28 -11.30
N ASN A 20 2.26 4.68 -12.56
CA ASN A 20 3.32 4.55 -13.56
C ASN A 20 4.58 5.33 -13.17
N MET A 21 4.41 6.57 -12.72
CA MET A 21 5.49 7.41 -12.22
C MET A 21 6.21 6.76 -11.04
N PHE A 22 5.46 6.30 -10.03
CA PHE A 22 6.02 5.67 -8.84
C PHE A 22 6.79 4.41 -9.17
N ASP A 23 6.22 3.55 -10.01
CA ASP A 23 6.88 2.30 -10.36
C ASP A 23 8.13 2.54 -11.23
N ARG A 24 8.14 3.58 -12.09
CA ARG A 24 9.34 3.99 -12.86
C ARG A 24 10.46 4.50 -11.95
N ILE A 25 10.16 5.42 -11.04
CA ILE A 25 11.17 5.97 -10.10
C ILE A 25 11.60 4.86 -9.13
N GLY A 26 10.66 4.06 -8.64
CA GLY A 26 10.93 2.91 -7.78
C GLY A 26 11.88 1.91 -8.41
N LYS A 27 11.71 1.60 -9.71
CA LYS A 27 12.64 0.76 -10.46
C LYS A 27 14.06 1.32 -10.45
N PHE A 28 14.19 2.60 -10.76
CA PHE A 28 15.50 3.25 -10.76
C PHE A 28 16.17 3.22 -9.38
N VAL A 29 15.40 3.44 -8.30
CA VAL A 29 15.89 3.34 -6.93
C VAL A 29 16.28 1.91 -6.57
N HIS A 30 15.45 0.93 -6.91
CA HIS A 30 15.75 -0.49 -6.75
C HIS A 30 17.05 -0.87 -7.43
N ASP A 31 17.25 -0.47 -8.69
CA ASP A 31 18.44 -0.82 -9.46
C ASP A 31 19.72 -0.24 -8.82
N LYS A 32 19.65 0.99 -8.30
CA LYS A 32 20.74 1.59 -7.51
C LYS A 32 21.02 0.82 -6.22
N VAL A 33 19.99 0.51 -5.43
CA VAL A 33 20.14 -0.22 -4.16
C VAL A 33 20.69 -1.63 -4.41
N LYS A 34 20.20 -2.31 -5.44
CA LYS A 34 20.64 -3.64 -5.85
C LYS A 34 22.12 -3.65 -6.26
N GLU A 35 22.58 -2.67 -7.04
CA GLU A 35 23.98 -2.59 -7.42
C GLU A 35 24.90 -2.29 -6.22
N GLU A 36 24.48 -1.38 -5.31
CA GLU A 36 25.23 -1.08 -4.09
C GLU A 36 25.37 -2.26 -3.13
N ALA A 37 24.42 -3.21 -3.16
CA ALA A 37 24.38 -4.38 -2.30
C ALA A 37 24.90 -5.67 -2.99
N LYS A 38 25.25 -5.60 -4.28
CA LYS A 38 25.54 -6.77 -5.13
C LYS A 38 26.59 -7.73 -4.58
N THR A 39 27.62 -7.21 -3.91
CA THR A 39 28.69 -8.02 -3.33
C THR A 39 28.33 -8.65 -1.97
N TYR A 40 27.14 -8.38 -1.44
CA TYR A 40 26.65 -8.82 -0.12
C TYR A 40 25.34 -9.62 -0.19
N ILE A 41 24.56 -9.47 -1.27
CA ILE A 41 23.22 -10.09 -1.43
C ILE A 41 23.23 -11.61 -1.25
N GLU A 42 24.22 -12.32 -1.82
CA GLU A 42 24.25 -13.79 -1.77
C GLU A 42 24.36 -14.34 -0.34
N GLU A 43 25.05 -13.64 0.56
CA GLU A 43 25.16 -14.07 1.97
C GLU A 43 23.87 -13.84 2.75
N LEU A 44 23.05 -12.86 2.32
CA LEU A 44 21.75 -12.55 2.90
C LEU A 44 20.61 -13.37 2.31
N LYS A 45 20.84 -14.02 1.17
CA LYS A 45 19.86 -14.89 0.54
C LYS A 45 19.51 -16.03 1.50
N ALA A 46 18.22 -16.16 1.78
CA ALA A 46 17.67 -17.20 2.62
C ALA A 46 16.89 -18.20 1.75
N GLY A 47 16.91 -19.46 2.15
CA GLY A 47 16.05 -20.51 1.62
C GLY A 47 15.03 -20.96 2.66
N VAL A 48 13.77 -21.06 2.26
CA VAL A 48 12.67 -21.56 3.12
C VAL A 48 12.88 -23.01 3.54
N SER A 49 13.60 -23.81 2.74
CA SER A 49 13.93 -25.21 3.05
C SER A 49 14.89 -25.37 4.22
N PHE A 50 15.58 -24.30 4.66
CA PHE A 50 16.54 -24.35 5.77
C PHE A 50 15.93 -23.89 7.11
N THR A 51 14.68 -23.42 7.10
CA THR A 51 13.95 -23.00 8.30
C THR A 51 13.72 -24.19 9.22
N SER A 52 13.90 -24.00 10.52
CA SER A 52 13.53 -25.03 11.51
C SER A 52 12.08 -24.85 11.90
N ILE A 53 11.22 -25.82 11.59
CA ILE A 53 9.82 -25.78 12.08
C ILE A 53 9.74 -26.40 13.50
N PHE A 54 10.73 -27.22 13.92
CA PHE A 54 10.68 -28.01 15.17
C PHE A 54 11.98 -28.06 15.99
N GLY A 55 12.79 -27.00 16.02
CA GLY A 55 14.06 -27.02 16.76
C GLY A 55 15.14 -27.98 16.20
N GLU A 56 14.77 -28.98 15.40
CA GLU A 56 15.69 -29.93 14.76
C GLU A 56 15.32 -30.27 13.30
N GLU A 57 14.04 -30.38 12.92
CA GLU A 57 13.64 -30.70 11.54
C GLU A 57 13.43 -29.47 10.63
N THR A 58 14.01 -29.54 9.43
CA THR A 58 13.82 -28.54 8.37
C THR A 58 12.51 -28.74 7.59
N VAL A 59 12.09 -27.70 6.87
CA VAL A 59 10.99 -27.78 5.90
C VAL A 59 11.37 -28.74 4.77
N SER A 60 10.42 -29.55 4.29
CA SER A 60 10.66 -30.50 3.19
C SER A 60 10.69 -29.85 1.82
N THR A 61 10.17 -28.62 1.68
CA THR A 61 10.01 -27.94 0.40
C THR A 61 10.84 -26.66 0.31
N ALA A 62 11.39 -26.42 -0.88
CA ALA A 62 11.98 -25.14 -1.25
C ALA A 62 10.94 -24.17 -1.84
N ASP A 63 9.71 -24.62 -2.08
CA ASP A 63 8.65 -23.79 -2.62
C ASP A 63 7.91 -23.02 -1.51
N PRO A 64 8.00 -21.68 -1.47
CA PRO A 64 7.24 -20.89 -0.49
C PRO A 64 5.71 -21.06 -0.61
N CYS A 65 5.20 -21.56 -1.75
CA CYS A 65 3.78 -21.86 -1.93
C CYS A 65 3.31 -23.07 -1.12
N GLU A 66 4.18 -24.04 -0.89
CA GLU A 66 3.88 -25.26 -0.13
C GLU A 66 4.15 -25.07 1.37
N LEU A 67 4.83 -23.98 1.75
CA LEU A 67 5.22 -23.67 3.12
C LEU A 67 4.05 -23.80 4.11
N VAL A 68 2.90 -23.17 3.81
CA VAL A 68 1.73 -23.21 4.71
C VAL A 68 1.15 -24.61 4.87
N GLU A 69 1.22 -25.44 3.83
CA GLU A 69 0.77 -26.84 3.94
C GLU A 69 1.72 -27.65 4.80
N ASP A 70 3.04 -27.43 4.69
CA ASP A 70 4.03 -28.04 5.57
C ASP A 70 3.85 -27.62 7.04
N TYR A 71 3.59 -26.34 7.30
CA TYR A 71 3.28 -25.85 8.66
C TYR A 71 1.97 -26.46 9.21
N ARG A 72 0.94 -26.62 8.37
CA ARG A 72 -0.37 -27.20 8.77
C ARG A 72 -0.34 -28.72 8.88
N ARG A 73 0.47 -29.42 8.08
CA ARG A 73 0.55 -30.89 8.00
C ARG A 73 1.34 -31.48 9.16
N LYS A 74 2.40 -30.83 9.62
CA LYS A 74 3.25 -31.30 10.73
C LYS A 74 2.65 -31.02 12.13
N ASN A 75 1.33 -31.02 12.24
CA ASN A 75 0.57 -30.44 13.36
C ASN A 75 0.70 -31.19 14.70
N THR A 76 1.57 -30.69 15.58
CA THR A 76 1.50 -30.83 17.05
C THR A 76 1.69 -29.45 17.71
N GLY A 77 0.73 -28.54 17.54
CA GLY A 77 0.61 -27.33 18.36
C GLY A 77 1.46 -26.10 18.01
N THR A 78 2.37 -26.15 17.04
CA THR A 78 3.20 -24.99 16.61
C THR A 78 2.47 -24.01 15.68
N ALA A 79 1.48 -24.45 14.90
CA ALA A 79 0.59 -23.54 14.18
C ALA A 79 -0.21 -22.63 15.14
N ASP A 80 -0.50 -23.13 16.35
CA ASP A 80 -1.09 -22.35 17.45
C ASP A 80 -0.05 -21.46 18.17
N ALA A 81 1.24 -21.82 18.14
CA ALA A 81 2.33 -21.08 18.82
C ALA A 81 2.71 -19.78 18.10
N HIS A 82 2.74 -19.77 16.76
CA HIS A 82 3.03 -18.55 15.97
C HIS A 82 1.75 -17.80 15.55
N GLY A 83 0.62 -18.53 15.46
CA GLY A 83 -0.71 -17.98 15.19
C GLY A 83 -0.99 -17.73 13.71
N ASP A 84 -2.27 -17.83 13.32
CA ASP A 84 -2.72 -17.51 11.95
C ASP A 84 -2.45 -16.02 11.63
N PRO A 85 -1.72 -15.70 10.53
CA PRO A 85 -1.35 -14.32 10.20
C PRO A 85 -2.54 -13.37 10.05
N CYS A 86 -3.75 -13.86 9.81
CA CYS A 86 -4.94 -13.07 9.51
C CYS A 86 -6.09 -13.21 10.53
N LYS A 87 -6.25 -14.35 11.21
CA LYS A 87 -7.51 -14.63 11.90
C LYS A 87 -7.78 -13.81 13.15
N LYS A 88 -6.80 -13.55 14.00
CA LYS A 88 -7.08 -13.01 15.33
C LYS A 88 -7.03 -11.49 15.37
N ASP A 89 -8.12 -10.86 15.83
CA ASP A 89 -8.10 -9.44 16.18
C ASP A 89 -7.19 -9.26 17.39
N THR A 90 -7.05 -8.02 17.82
CA THR A 90 -6.25 -7.76 19.00
C THR A 90 -6.76 -8.56 20.22
N ASN A 91 -8.03 -8.92 20.32
CA ASN A 91 -8.66 -9.59 21.45
C ASN A 91 -8.70 -11.12 21.35
N GLY A 92 -8.11 -11.73 20.31
CA GLY A 92 -8.13 -13.18 20.13
C GLY A 92 -9.43 -13.72 19.51
N ASN A 93 -10.29 -12.84 18.99
CA ASN A 93 -11.48 -13.21 18.25
C ASN A 93 -11.18 -13.32 16.77
N ASP A 94 -11.93 -14.18 16.06
CA ASP A 94 -11.83 -14.23 14.61
C ASP A 94 -12.33 -12.92 13.99
N VAL A 95 -11.54 -12.34 13.08
CA VAL A 95 -11.87 -11.06 12.43
C VAL A 95 -12.41 -11.31 11.04
N ASP A 96 -13.56 -10.72 10.76
CA ASP A 96 -13.95 -10.41 9.39
C ASP A 96 -13.13 -9.21 8.91
N ARG A 97 -11.91 -9.47 8.41
CA ARG A 97 -10.90 -8.48 8.04
C ARG A 97 -11.38 -7.41 7.06
N PHE A 98 -12.45 -7.67 6.32
CA PHE A 98 -12.96 -6.75 5.33
C PHE A 98 -14.47 -6.60 5.39
N SER A 99 -15.04 -6.63 6.60
CA SER A 99 -16.48 -6.48 6.76
C SER A 99 -16.96 -5.15 6.15
N VAL A 100 -18.09 -5.20 5.44
CA VAL A 100 -18.72 -4.01 4.85
C VAL A 100 -19.03 -2.96 5.92
N LYS A 101 -19.36 -3.42 7.14
CA LYS A 101 -19.61 -2.56 8.29
C LYS A 101 -18.34 -1.82 8.72
N GLU A 102 -17.22 -2.52 8.91
CA GLU A 102 -15.96 -1.87 9.30
C GLU A 102 -15.42 -0.95 8.22
N GLN A 103 -15.57 -1.30 6.94
CA GLN A 103 -15.23 -0.41 5.83
C GLN A 103 -16.08 0.87 5.87
N ALA A 104 -17.39 0.75 6.10
CA ALA A 104 -18.27 1.91 6.24
C ALA A 104 -17.92 2.75 7.49
N GLU A 105 -17.58 2.11 8.61
CA GLU A 105 -17.10 2.80 9.80
C GLU A 105 -15.77 3.51 9.54
N TYR A 106 -14.84 2.91 8.81
CA TYR A 106 -13.59 3.52 8.40
C TYR A 106 -13.83 4.75 7.50
N ASP A 107 -14.76 4.63 6.55
CA ASP A 107 -15.11 5.70 5.61
C ASP A 107 -15.85 6.87 6.28
N ASN A 108 -16.65 6.58 7.31
CA ASN A 108 -17.49 7.57 8.01
C ASN A 108 -16.78 8.18 9.23
N LYS A 109 -15.94 7.42 9.96
CA LYS A 109 -15.28 7.94 11.16
C LYS A 109 -14.21 8.96 10.77
N LYS A 110 -14.10 10.02 11.58
CA LYS A 110 -12.89 10.86 11.70
C LYS A 110 -11.74 10.00 12.26
N MET A 111 -11.19 9.03 11.51
CA MET A 111 -10.17 8.11 12.05
C MET A 111 -8.80 8.22 11.39
N LYS A 112 -7.84 8.56 12.27
CA LYS A 112 -6.43 8.17 12.35
C LYS A 112 -5.59 8.22 11.06
N CYS A 113 -5.59 9.36 10.37
CA CYS A 113 -4.26 9.80 9.92
C CYS A 113 -3.42 9.96 11.20
N SER A 114 -2.22 9.36 11.25
CA SER A 114 -1.30 9.56 12.39
C SER A 114 -1.13 11.06 12.65
N ASN A 115 -0.93 11.48 13.91
CA ASN A 115 -0.80 12.89 14.29
C ASN A 115 0.26 13.59 13.41
N GLY A 116 -0.19 14.25 12.34
CA GLY A 116 0.66 14.94 11.36
C GLY A 116 1.27 14.07 10.24
N ASP A 117 1.02 12.75 10.16
CA ASP A 117 1.94 11.87 9.43
C ASP A 117 1.40 11.09 8.21
N ALA A 118 0.38 10.25 8.21
CA ALA A 118 -0.12 9.66 6.95
C ALA A 118 -1.47 8.99 7.16
N CYS A 119 -2.31 8.92 6.14
CA CYS A 119 -3.61 8.25 6.22
C CYS A 119 -3.44 6.79 5.74
N ALA A 120 -3.40 5.84 6.68
CA ALA A 120 -3.23 4.43 6.34
C ALA A 120 -4.51 3.87 5.68
N PRO A 121 -4.41 3.20 4.53
CA PRO A 121 -5.56 2.68 3.79
C PRO A 121 -6.18 1.50 4.53
N PHE A 122 -7.49 1.27 4.33
CA PHE A 122 -8.24 0.18 4.99
C PHE A 122 -7.55 -1.18 4.84
N ARG A 123 -7.07 -1.51 3.64
CA ARG A 123 -6.25 -2.71 3.38
C ARG A 123 -5.07 -2.86 4.37
N ARG A 124 -4.30 -1.79 4.59
CA ARG A 124 -3.14 -1.81 5.49
C ARG A 124 -3.55 -2.06 6.95
N LEU A 125 -4.67 -1.50 7.41
CA LEU A 125 -5.15 -1.69 8.79
C LEU A 125 -5.37 -3.19 9.10
N HIS A 126 -5.79 -3.94 8.08
CA HIS A 126 -6.11 -5.35 8.20
C HIS A 126 -5.03 -6.28 7.63
N LEU A 127 -3.81 -5.81 7.33
CA LEU A 127 -2.72 -6.63 6.79
C LEU A 127 -2.47 -7.92 7.60
N CYS A 128 -2.27 -9.07 6.95
CA CYS A 128 -1.91 -10.32 7.64
C CYS A 128 -0.49 -10.29 8.21
N ASN A 129 -0.34 -9.82 9.44
CA ASN A 129 0.96 -9.76 10.11
C ASN A 129 0.88 -10.16 11.58
N LYS A 130 -0.16 -10.92 11.98
CA LYS A 130 -0.39 -11.28 13.39
C LYS A 130 0.63 -12.27 13.94
N ASN A 131 1.30 -13.03 13.07
CA ASN A 131 2.43 -13.88 13.43
C ASN A 131 3.71 -13.09 13.75
N PHE A 132 3.85 -11.87 13.22
CA PHE A 132 5.10 -11.10 13.32
C PHE A 132 5.54 -10.81 14.76
N PRO A 133 4.69 -10.37 15.71
CA PRO A 133 5.12 -10.15 17.09
C PRO A 133 5.61 -11.42 17.82
N ASN A 134 5.33 -12.61 17.27
CA ASN A 134 5.73 -13.91 17.81
C ASN A 134 6.95 -14.49 17.07
N MET A 135 7.47 -13.81 16.03
CA MET A 135 8.65 -14.28 15.30
C MET A 135 9.85 -14.38 16.25
N ASN A 136 10.57 -15.49 16.15
CA ASN A 136 11.81 -15.71 16.86
C ASN A 136 12.72 -16.61 16.01
N SER A 137 13.96 -16.75 16.43
CA SER A 137 14.87 -17.75 15.88
C SER A 137 15.81 -18.17 17.00
N ASN A 138 15.74 -19.42 17.43
CA ASN A 138 16.57 -19.91 18.54
C ASN A 138 18.00 -20.22 18.09
N ASP A 139 18.16 -20.65 16.84
CA ASP A 139 19.44 -20.96 16.21
C ASP A 139 19.90 -19.77 15.36
N SER A 140 20.98 -19.09 15.80
CA SER A 140 21.53 -17.94 15.08
C SER A 140 21.86 -18.24 13.62
N SER A 141 22.36 -19.45 13.32
CA SER A 141 22.73 -19.86 11.95
C SER A 141 21.52 -19.94 11.00
N LYS A 142 20.31 -20.06 11.56
CA LYS A 142 19.05 -20.15 10.82
C LYS A 142 18.24 -18.87 10.84
N ALA A 143 18.68 -17.81 11.53
CA ALA A 143 17.92 -16.58 11.72
C ALA A 143 17.39 -15.94 10.42
N LYS A 144 18.18 -15.91 9.34
CA LYS A 144 17.71 -15.38 8.04
C LYS A 144 16.64 -16.26 7.38
N HIS A 145 16.71 -17.57 7.60
CA HIS A 145 15.80 -18.56 7.06
C HIS A 145 14.48 -18.56 7.81
N ASP A 146 14.53 -18.56 9.14
CA ASP A 146 13.35 -18.48 10.00
C ASP A 146 12.57 -17.18 9.74
N LEU A 147 13.28 -16.04 9.61
CA LEU A 147 12.66 -14.78 9.22
C LEU A 147 11.97 -14.85 7.87
N LEU A 148 12.61 -15.47 6.86
CA LEU A 148 12.02 -15.60 5.52
C LEU A 148 10.73 -16.42 5.57
N ALA A 149 10.70 -17.51 6.33
CA ALA A 149 9.49 -18.34 6.45
C ALA A 149 8.32 -17.59 7.08
N GLU A 150 8.54 -16.85 8.18
CA GLU A 150 7.51 -16.03 8.82
C GLU A 150 6.94 -14.96 7.87
N VAL A 151 7.81 -14.33 7.07
CA VAL A 151 7.42 -13.32 6.08
C VAL A 151 6.65 -13.95 4.92
N CYS A 152 7.10 -15.10 4.41
CA CYS A 152 6.43 -15.84 3.35
C CYS A 152 5.05 -16.35 3.80
N MET A 153 4.92 -16.78 5.06
CA MET A 153 3.63 -17.19 5.62
C MET A 153 2.64 -16.02 5.63
N ALA A 154 3.04 -14.87 6.17
CA ALA A 154 2.24 -13.65 6.14
C ALA A 154 1.86 -13.23 4.71
N ALA A 155 2.82 -13.27 3.77
CA ALA A 155 2.61 -12.92 2.38
C ALA A 155 1.61 -13.84 1.66
N LYS A 156 1.71 -15.17 1.86
CA LYS A 156 0.76 -16.14 1.27
C LYS A 156 -0.66 -15.89 1.76
N PHE A 157 -0.83 -15.81 3.07
CA PHE A 157 -2.12 -15.58 3.70
C PHE A 157 -2.73 -14.21 3.31
N GLU A 158 -1.90 -13.16 3.20
CA GLU A 158 -2.32 -11.87 2.68
C GLU A 158 -2.82 -11.99 1.23
N GLY A 159 -2.04 -12.65 0.36
CA GLY A 159 -2.39 -12.86 -1.04
C GLY A 159 -3.71 -13.62 -1.23
N GLU A 160 -3.93 -14.68 -0.47
CA GLU A 160 -5.19 -15.45 -0.45
C GLU A 160 -6.38 -14.57 -0.04
N SER A 161 -6.21 -13.80 1.03
CA SER A 161 -7.30 -12.98 1.58
C SER A 161 -7.71 -11.80 0.72
N LEU A 162 -6.76 -11.19 0.01
CA LEU A 162 -7.02 -10.03 -0.84
C LEU A 162 -7.90 -10.36 -2.03
N LYS A 163 -7.99 -11.63 -2.44
CA LYS A 163 -8.88 -12.07 -3.53
C LYS A 163 -10.34 -11.87 -3.18
N THR A 164 -10.73 -12.37 -2.01
CA THR A 164 -12.10 -12.24 -1.50
C THR A 164 -12.44 -10.77 -1.28
N TYR A 165 -11.52 -10.02 -0.67
CA TYR A 165 -11.70 -8.57 -0.49
C TYR A 165 -11.88 -7.84 -1.82
N ARG A 166 -11.02 -8.14 -2.81
CA ARG A 166 -11.03 -7.51 -4.12
C ARG A 166 -12.38 -7.69 -4.80
N ALA A 167 -12.92 -8.91 -4.77
CA ALA A 167 -14.20 -9.26 -5.36
C ALA A 167 -15.36 -8.49 -4.69
N GLN A 168 -15.40 -8.50 -3.35
CA GLN A 168 -16.40 -7.73 -2.57
C GLN A 168 -16.32 -6.23 -2.88
N TYR A 169 -15.11 -5.67 -2.92
CA TYR A 169 -14.89 -4.26 -3.20
C TYR A 169 -15.25 -3.88 -4.65
N ASP A 170 -15.01 -4.77 -5.63
CA ASP A 170 -15.46 -4.57 -7.01
C ASP A 170 -16.96 -4.58 -7.16
N GLU A 171 -17.65 -5.49 -6.48
CA GLU A 171 -19.11 -5.53 -6.51
C GLU A 171 -19.72 -4.27 -5.89
N GLN A 172 -19.15 -3.80 -4.78
CA GLN A 172 -19.64 -2.60 -4.10
C GLN A 172 -19.31 -1.29 -4.85
N TYR A 173 -18.10 -1.18 -5.37
CA TYR A 173 -17.57 0.02 -6.02
C TYR A 173 -17.00 -0.29 -7.41
N PRO A 174 -17.83 -0.64 -8.41
CA PRO A 174 -17.34 -1.12 -9.71
C PRO A 174 -16.29 -0.21 -10.34
N SER A 175 -15.14 -0.79 -10.68
CA SER A 175 -14.06 -0.07 -11.34
C SER A 175 -14.48 0.35 -12.75
N SER A 176 -14.09 1.56 -13.14
CA SER A 176 -14.28 2.05 -14.51
C SER A 176 -13.01 1.79 -15.31
N GLY A 177 -12.74 0.51 -15.61
CA GLY A 177 -11.53 0.06 -16.30
C GLY A 177 -10.49 -0.64 -15.40
N SER A 178 -9.39 -1.06 -16.03
CA SER A 178 -8.40 -2.01 -15.49
C SER A 178 -7.42 -1.45 -14.42
N SER A 179 -7.59 -0.23 -13.88
CA SER A 179 -6.55 0.36 -13.00
C SER A 179 -6.37 -0.33 -11.64
N PHE A 180 -7.43 -0.94 -11.11
CA PHE A 180 -7.38 -1.66 -9.85
C PHE A 180 -7.30 -3.17 -10.13
N THR A 181 -6.13 -3.64 -10.55
CA THR A 181 -5.92 -5.08 -10.76
C THR A 181 -5.64 -5.78 -9.43
N MET A 182 -5.91 -7.10 -9.38
CA MET A 182 -5.46 -7.93 -8.25
C MET A 182 -3.95 -7.77 -8.02
N CYS A 183 -3.15 -7.71 -9.08
CA CYS A 183 -1.69 -7.50 -8.98
C CYS A 183 -1.30 -6.15 -8.34
N THR A 184 -2.10 -5.09 -8.54
CA THR A 184 -1.85 -3.78 -7.91
C THR A 184 -2.10 -3.84 -6.40
N MET A 185 -3.15 -4.56 -5.97
CA MET A 185 -3.41 -4.77 -4.55
C MET A 185 -2.33 -5.61 -3.87
N LEU A 186 -1.88 -6.68 -4.54
CA LEU A 186 -0.75 -7.48 -4.09
C LEU A 186 0.53 -6.62 -3.98
N ALA A 187 0.82 -5.79 -4.98
CA ALA A 187 1.97 -4.88 -4.96
C ALA A 187 1.94 -3.90 -3.78
N ARG A 188 0.77 -3.36 -3.44
CA ARG A 188 0.61 -2.47 -2.27
C ARG A 188 0.86 -3.20 -0.95
N SER A 189 0.29 -4.40 -0.76
CA SER A 189 0.55 -5.20 0.45
C SER A 189 1.99 -5.71 0.53
N PHE A 190 2.60 -6.10 -0.59
CA PHE A 190 4.02 -6.45 -0.66
C PHE A 190 4.93 -5.33 -0.20
N ALA A 191 4.69 -4.10 -0.67
CA ALA A 191 5.45 -2.94 -0.25
C ALA A 191 5.27 -2.63 1.25
N ASP A 192 4.06 -2.79 1.78
CA ASP A 192 3.80 -2.60 3.21
C ASP A 192 4.46 -3.67 4.10
N ILE A 193 4.44 -4.94 3.67
CA ILE A 193 5.20 -6.01 4.33
C ILE A 193 6.69 -5.67 4.33
N GLY A 194 7.23 -5.24 3.18
CA GLY A 194 8.62 -4.80 3.06
C GLY A 194 8.97 -3.66 4.01
N ASP A 195 8.09 -2.66 4.16
CA ASP A 195 8.33 -1.55 5.10
C ASP A 195 8.24 -1.97 6.56
N ILE A 196 7.44 -2.96 6.91
CA ILE A 196 7.46 -3.55 8.26
C ILE A 196 8.82 -4.21 8.52
N ILE A 197 9.29 -5.04 7.59
CA ILE A 197 10.56 -5.78 7.72
C ILE A 197 11.78 -4.86 7.64
N ARG A 198 11.67 -3.68 7.02
CA ARG A 198 12.73 -2.65 7.01
C ARG A 198 12.63 -1.65 8.16
N GLY A 199 11.57 -1.71 8.97
CA GLY A 199 11.34 -0.78 10.09
C GLY A 199 10.88 0.62 9.67
N ARG A 200 10.36 0.75 8.44
CA ARG A 200 9.91 2.00 7.79
C ARG A 200 8.41 2.23 7.86
N ASP A 201 7.64 1.22 8.27
CA ASP A 201 6.19 1.33 8.36
C ASP A 201 5.74 2.47 9.31
N LEU A 202 4.83 3.30 8.80
CA LEU A 202 4.27 4.52 9.37
C LEU A 202 3.01 4.23 10.22
N TYR A 203 2.46 3.01 10.15
CA TYR A 203 1.22 2.67 10.83
C TYR A 203 1.42 2.65 12.35
N SER A 204 0.75 3.58 13.03
CA SER A 204 0.95 3.82 14.47
C SER A 204 -0.09 3.13 15.34
N GLY A 205 -1.26 2.79 14.78
CA GLY A 205 -2.33 2.07 15.46
C GLY A 205 -2.87 2.67 16.78
N ASN A 206 -3.70 1.89 17.46
CA ASN A 206 -4.20 2.08 18.82
C ASN A 206 -3.15 1.66 19.88
N SER A 207 -3.46 1.80 21.17
CA SER A 207 -2.53 1.48 22.26
C SER A 207 -2.02 0.04 22.26
N LYS A 208 -2.82 -0.92 21.80
CA LYS A 208 -2.47 -2.35 21.73
C LYS A 208 -1.62 -2.67 20.51
N GLU A 209 -1.96 -2.11 19.35
CA GLU A 209 -1.13 -2.16 18.14
C GLU A 209 0.26 -1.54 18.39
N LYS A 210 0.33 -0.44 19.17
CA LYS A 210 1.61 0.14 19.62
C LYS A 210 2.44 -0.83 20.45
N LYS A 211 1.82 -1.63 21.33
CA LYS A 211 2.52 -2.65 22.12
C LYS A 211 3.05 -3.77 21.23
N GLN A 212 2.21 -4.31 20.35
CA GLN A 212 2.60 -5.34 19.38
C GLN A 212 3.73 -4.86 18.47
N ARG A 213 3.67 -3.61 18.01
CA ARG A 213 4.74 -3.01 17.20
C ARG A 213 6.05 -2.89 17.97
N LYS A 214 6.03 -2.49 19.25
CA LYS A 214 7.24 -2.45 20.08
C LYS A 214 7.85 -3.84 20.25
N GLN A 215 7.03 -4.86 20.46
CA GLN A 215 7.49 -6.25 20.53
C GLN A 215 8.11 -6.70 19.21
N LEU A 216 7.41 -6.45 18.09
CA LEU A 216 7.90 -6.76 16.76
C LEU A 216 9.26 -6.09 16.47
N GLU A 217 9.40 -4.80 16.72
CA GLU A 217 10.68 -4.10 16.51
C GLU A 217 11.80 -4.65 17.41
N LYS A 218 11.49 -5.12 18.63
CA LYS A 218 12.46 -5.80 19.48
C LYS A 218 12.90 -7.13 18.86
N ASN A 219 11.95 -7.99 18.45
CA ASN A 219 12.26 -9.28 17.83
C ASN A 219 13.07 -9.12 16.54
N LEU A 220 12.70 -8.15 15.70
CA LEU A 220 13.44 -7.85 14.47
C LEU A 220 14.89 -7.44 14.78
N LYS A 221 15.12 -6.59 15.79
CA LYS A 221 16.49 -6.24 16.20
C LYS A 221 17.28 -7.45 16.67
N GLU A 222 16.67 -8.35 17.42
CA GLU A 222 17.30 -9.58 17.90
C GLU A 222 17.65 -10.51 16.73
N ILE A 223 16.71 -10.74 15.81
CA ILE A 223 16.91 -11.57 14.62
C ILE A 223 17.99 -10.98 13.71
N PHE A 224 17.92 -9.68 13.41
CA PHE A 224 18.94 -9.02 12.56
C PHE A 224 20.30 -8.94 13.25
N GLY A 225 20.35 -8.87 14.58
CA GLY A 225 21.59 -9.01 15.34
C GLY A 225 22.22 -10.41 15.20
N LYS A 226 21.40 -11.46 15.18
CA LYS A 226 21.87 -12.83 14.87
C LYS A 226 22.39 -12.92 13.44
N ILE A 227 21.61 -12.46 12.46
CA ILE A 227 22.02 -12.43 11.05
C ILE A 227 23.37 -11.69 10.89
N TYR A 228 23.51 -10.52 11.51
CA TYR A 228 24.75 -9.74 11.49
C TYR A 228 25.96 -10.51 12.06
N ASN A 229 25.74 -11.28 13.13
CA ASN A 229 26.80 -12.07 13.77
C ASN A 229 27.20 -13.34 12.99
N GLU A 230 26.34 -13.83 12.10
CA GLU A 230 26.66 -14.94 11.20
C GLU A 230 27.40 -14.48 9.94
N LEU A 231 27.35 -13.19 9.60
CA LEU A 231 28.10 -12.65 8.45
C LEU A 231 29.61 -12.80 8.66
N THR A 232 30.32 -13.12 7.57
CA THR A 232 31.78 -13.05 7.51
C THR A 232 32.29 -11.65 7.91
N LYS A 233 33.49 -11.58 8.51
CA LYS A 233 34.08 -10.31 8.98
C LYS A 233 34.13 -9.24 7.89
N GLU A 234 34.47 -9.63 6.66
CA GLU A 234 34.53 -8.73 5.50
C GLU A 234 33.15 -8.13 5.20
N LYS A 235 32.11 -8.96 5.12
CA LYS A 235 30.77 -8.52 4.74
C LYS A 235 30.05 -7.77 5.85
N ARG A 236 30.30 -8.16 7.10
CA ARG A 236 29.84 -7.47 8.31
C ARG A 236 30.27 -6.01 8.35
N SER A 237 31.48 -5.71 7.87
CA SER A 237 32.06 -4.36 7.92
C SER A 237 31.17 -3.28 7.27
N ARG A 238 30.37 -3.64 6.26
CA ARG A 238 29.38 -2.78 5.62
C ARG A 238 28.36 -2.21 6.60
N TYR A 239 27.98 -2.98 7.61
CA TYR A 239 26.87 -2.66 8.51
C TYR A 239 27.31 -2.12 9.87
N ASN A 240 28.61 -1.94 10.10
CA ASN A 240 29.17 -1.48 11.39
C ASN A 240 28.64 -0.10 11.83
N GLY A 241 28.15 0.73 10.89
CA GLY A 241 27.58 2.05 11.18
C GLY A 241 26.19 2.04 11.85
N ASP A 242 25.46 0.93 11.75
CA ASP A 242 24.15 0.75 12.37
C ASP A 242 23.98 -0.66 12.95
N THR A 243 24.53 -0.85 14.15
CA THR A 243 24.43 -2.10 14.91
C THR A 243 23.29 -2.08 15.94
N THR A 244 22.49 -1.01 15.98
CA THR A 244 21.37 -0.87 16.93
C THR A 244 20.03 -1.19 16.27
N ASN A 245 19.83 -0.75 15.03
CA ASN A 245 18.58 -0.96 14.30
C ASN A 245 18.78 -1.78 13.02
N TYR A 246 20.01 -1.89 12.55
CA TYR A 246 20.38 -2.69 11.37
C TYR A 246 19.68 -2.25 10.09
N TYR A 247 19.28 -0.98 9.94
CA TYR A 247 18.46 -0.51 8.82
C TYR A 247 19.05 -0.87 7.45
N GLN A 248 20.36 -0.70 7.27
CA GLN A 248 21.04 -1.07 6.01
C GLN A 248 21.02 -2.59 5.78
N LEU A 249 21.27 -3.39 6.82
CA LEU A 249 21.20 -4.85 6.73
C LEU A 249 19.76 -5.34 6.45
N ARG A 250 18.75 -4.68 7.03
CA ARG A 250 17.33 -4.96 6.79
C ARG A 250 16.92 -4.65 5.35
N GLU A 251 17.42 -3.54 4.78
CA GLU A 251 17.21 -3.19 3.38
C GLU A 251 17.86 -4.20 2.42
N ASP A 252 19.12 -4.54 2.67
CA ASP A 252 19.85 -5.50 1.82
C ASP A 252 19.24 -6.92 1.95
N TRP A 253 18.75 -7.32 3.13
CA TRP A 253 18.05 -8.59 3.33
C TRP A 253 16.70 -8.62 2.59
N TRP A 254 15.92 -7.53 2.65
CA TRP A 254 14.68 -7.44 1.89
C TRP A 254 14.98 -7.58 0.39
N ASN A 255 15.95 -6.84 -0.12
CA ASN A 255 16.34 -6.90 -1.53
C ASN A 255 16.77 -8.31 -1.97
N ALA A 256 17.51 -9.03 -1.12
CA ALA A 256 17.95 -10.40 -1.38
C ALA A 256 16.81 -11.44 -1.42
N ASN A 257 15.69 -11.16 -0.74
CA ASN A 257 14.63 -12.16 -0.50
C ASN A 257 13.25 -11.75 -1.05
N ARG A 258 13.09 -10.53 -1.57
CA ARG A 258 11.82 -9.97 -2.07
C ARG A 258 11.17 -10.83 -3.16
N GLU A 259 11.96 -11.51 -3.98
CA GLU A 259 11.49 -12.44 -5.01
C GLU A 259 10.75 -13.63 -4.39
N THR A 260 11.33 -14.27 -3.38
CA THR A 260 10.71 -15.40 -2.66
C THR A 260 9.43 -14.97 -1.95
N VAL A 261 9.44 -13.78 -1.33
CA VAL A 261 8.25 -13.22 -0.66
C VAL A 261 7.13 -12.94 -1.66
N TRP A 262 7.46 -12.40 -2.84
CA TRP A 262 6.50 -12.20 -3.92
C TRP A 262 5.92 -13.51 -4.42
N LYS A 263 6.77 -14.52 -4.65
CA LYS A 263 6.34 -15.87 -5.04
C LYS A 263 5.31 -16.41 -4.04
N ALA A 264 5.59 -16.32 -2.74
CA ALA A 264 4.67 -16.73 -1.67
C ALA A 264 3.30 -16.04 -1.77
N MET A 265 3.29 -14.74 -2.08
CA MET A 265 2.09 -13.92 -2.18
C MET A 265 1.24 -14.24 -3.41
N THR A 266 1.88 -14.64 -4.51
CA THR A 266 1.23 -14.87 -5.80
C THR A 266 0.96 -16.34 -6.13
N CYS A 267 1.09 -17.25 -5.15
CA CYS A 267 1.01 -18.69 -5.38
C CYS A 267 -0.27 -19.18 -6.05
N SER A 268 -1.39 -18.53 -5.76
CA SER A 268 -2.70 -19.10 -5.98
C SER A 268 -3.15 -19.10 -7.44
N ASP A 269 -3.80 -20.18 -7.86
CA ASP A 269 -4.13 -20.44 -9.27
C ASP A 269 -5.17 -19.50 -9.87
N ASP A 270 -6.01 -18.83 -9.08
CA ASP A 270 -6.90 -17.79 -9.65
C ASP A 270 -6.13 -16.59 -10.21
N LEU A 271 -4.83 -16.48 -9.91
CA LEU A 271 -3.97 -15.45 -10.49
C LEU A 271 -3.39 -15.87 -11.84
N LYS A 272 -3.67 -17.08 -12.36
CA LYS A 272 -3.06 -17.61 -13.60
C LYS A 272 -3.23 -16.72 -14.83
N ASP A 273 -4.26 -15.89 -14.89
CA ASP A 273 -4.52 -14.96 -15.99
C ASP A 273 -4.33 -13.49 -15.57
N ALA A 274 -3.94 -13.25 -14.31
CA ALA A 274 -3.75 -11.92 -13.77
C ALA A 274 -2.47 -11.29 -14.33
N SER A 275 -2.55 -10.01 -14.66
CA SER A 275 -1.44 -9.24 -15.22
C SER A 275 -1.17 -7.93 -14.48
N TYR A 276 0.11 -7.57 -14.39
CA TYR A 276 0.52 -6.29 -13.84
C TYR A 276 0.19 -5.16 -14.83
N PHE A 277 -0.09 -3.96 -14.32
CA PHE A 277 -0.72 -2.89 -15.11
C PHE A 277 0.19 -2.29 -16.19
N ARG A 278 1.51 -2.40 -16.05
CA ARG A 278 2.50 -1.91 -17.03
C ARG A 278 3.55 -2.97 -17.34
N ALA A 279 4.26 -2.77 -18.46
CA ALA A 279 5.36 -3.63 -18.87
C ALA A 279 6.63 -3.30 -18.06
N THR A 280 6.96 -4.15 -17.10
CA THR A 280 8.11 -3.97 -16.20
C THR A 280 9.16 -5.06 -16.32
N CYS A 281 8.76 -6.25 -16.79
CA CYS A 281 9.65 -7.38 -16.95
C CYS A 281 10.65 -7.11 -18.07
N SER A 282 11.93 -7.39 -17.82
CA SER A 282 12.94 -7.28 -18.86
C SER A 282 12.89 -8.53 -19.75
N MET A 283 12.62 -8.34 -21.05
CA MET A 283 12.83 -9.36 -22.08
C MET A 283 13.74 -8.76 -23.15
N ASN A 284 15.02 -9.11 -23.13
CA ASN A 284 16.01 -8.71 -24.15
C ASN A 284 16.08 -7.19 -24.39
N GLY A 285 15.97 -6.37 -23.33
CA GLY A 285 15.99 -4.91 -23.43
C GLY A 285 14.65 -4.26 -23.79
N SER A 286 13.63 -5.07 -24.12
CA SER A 286 12.23 -4.62 -24.26
C SER A 286 11.42 -4.91 -23.00
N GLY A 287 10.42 -4.07 -22.70
CA GLY A 287 9.51 -4.29 -21.58
C GLY A 287 8.43 -5.31 -21.94
N ALA A 288 8.26 -6.33 -21.10
CA ALA A 288 7.16 -7.28 -21.18
C ALA A 288 6.20 -7.12 -20.00
N GLN A 289 4.92 -7.40 -20.25
CA GLN A 289 3.92 -7.45 -19.20
C GLN A 289 4.10 -8.74 -18.41
N ALA A 290 4.08 -8.64 -17.08
CA ALA A 290 4.01 -9.80 -16.20
C ALA A 290 2.64 -10.46 -16.37
N LYS A 291 2.61 -11.54 -17.16
CA LYS A 291 1.43 -12.36 -17.39
C LYS A 291 1.60 -13.64 -16.59
N ASN A 292 0.50 -14.11 -16.01
CA ASN A 292 0.41 -15.31 -15.19
C ASN A 292 0.96 -15.13 -13.78
N LYS A 293 0.06 -15.17 -12.81
CA LYS A 293 0.33 -15.00 -11.39
C LYS A 293 1.01 -13.69 -11.03
N CYS A 294 0.76 -12.62 -11.80
CA CYS A 294 1.38 -11.31 -11.54
C CYS A 294 2.92 -11.37 -11.44
N THR A 295 3.60 -12.25 -12.17
CA THR A 295 5.04 -12.48 -12.00
C THR A 295 5.74 -12.46 -13.35
N CYS A 296 6.97 -11.97 -13.38
CA CYS A 296 7.78 -12.04 -14.59
C CYS A 296 8.19 -13.48 -14.90
N ILE A 297 8.45 -13.80 -16.17
CA ILE A 297 8.82 -15.17 -16.60
C ILE A 297 10.07 -15.68 -15.85
N ASN A 298 10.98 -14.79 -15.51
CA ASN A 298 12.20 -15.10 -14.76
C ASN A 298 11.99 -15.20 -13.23
N GLY A 299 10.76 -15.09 -12.73
CA GLY A 299 10.45 -15.10 -11.30
C GLY A 299 10.43 -13.73 -10.62
N ASP A 300 10.94 -12.67 -11.28
CA ASP A 300 11.04 -11.35 -10.67
C ASP A 300 9.66 -10.76 -10.32
N PRO A 301 9.54 -10.06 -9.17
CA PRO A 301 8.37 -9.23 -8.89
C PRO A 301 8.28 -8.13 -9.94
N PRO A 302 7.12 -7.93 -10.60
CA PRO A 302 6.98 -6.92 -11.63
C PRO A 302 6.74 -5.51 -11.08
N THR A 303 6.69 -5.37 -9.76
CA THR A 303 6.44 -4.12 -9.05
C THR A 303 7.71 -3.62 -8.39
N TYR A 304 7.81 -2.29 -8.27
CA TYR A 304 8.84 -1.59 -7.52
C TYR A 304 8.24 -0.66 -6.46
N PHE A 305 6.97 -0.88 -6.10
CA PHE A 305 6.28 -0.14 -5.04
C PHE A 305 7.01 -0.27 -3.69
N ASP A 306 7.69 -1.38 -3.43
CA ASP A 306 8.52 -1.53 -2.23
C ASP A 306 9.72 -0.57 -2.20
N TYR A 307 10.02 0.16 -3.27
CA TYR A 307 11.02 1.24 -3.31
C TYR A 307 10.40 2.63 -3.47
N VAL A 308 9.09 2.75 -3.31
CA VAL A 308 8.34 4.02 -3.26
C VAL A 308 8.03 4.33 -1.80
N PRO A 309 8.32 5.52 -1.26
CA PRO A 309 8.01 5.88 0.13
C PRO A 309 6.55 5.60 0.52
N GLN A 310 6.32 5.01 1.70
CA GLN A 310 4.99 4.48 2.09
C GLN A 310 3.87 5.52 2.04
N PHE A 311 4.14 6.74 2.49
CA PHE A 311 3.18 7.84 2.45
C PHE A 311 2.65 8.09 1.03
N LEU A 312 3.54 8.09 0.03
CA LEU A 312 3.17 8.33 -1.37
C LEU A 312 2.26 7.22 -1.90
N ARG A 313 2.55 5.96 -1.55
CA ARG A 313 1.72 4.81 -1.93
C ARG A 313 0.33 4.89 -1.32
N TRP A 314 0.25 5.26 -0.04
CA TRP A 314 -1.04 5.42 0.64
C TRP A 314 -1.84 6.60 0.09
N PHE A 315 -1.19 7.68 -0.33
CA PHE A 315 -1.88 8.81 -0.95
C PHE A 315 -2.45 8.45 -2.34
N GLU A 316 -1.70 7.69 -3.13
CA GLU A 316 -2.19 7.12 -4.39
C GLU A 316 -3.35 6.13 -4.18
N GLU A 317 -3.22 5.19 -3.24
CA GLU A 317 -4.29 4.25 -2.89
C GLU A 317 -5.56 4.98 -2.40
N TRP A 318 -5.38 6.06 -1.61
CA TRP A 318 -6.47 6.93 -1.18
C TRP A 318 -7.16 7.62 -2.36
N ALA A 319 -6.40 8.15 -3.33
CA ALA A 319 -6.97 8.86 -4.47
C ALA A 319 -7.80 7.91 -5.35
N GLU A 320 -7.30 6.70 -5.60
CA GLU A 320 -8.03 5.68 -6.36
C GLU A 320 -9.32 5.25 -5.63
N ASP A 321 -9.24 4.97 -4.32
CA ASP A 321 -10.38 4.61 -3.48
C ASP A 321 -11.43 5.73 -3.43
N PHE A 322 -10.99 6.97 -3.24
CA PHE A 322 -11.83 8.17 -3.27
C PHE A 322 -12.62 8.27 -4.57
N CYS A 323 -11.95 8.11 -5.72
CA CYS A 323 -12.60 8.23 -7.01
C CYS A 323 -13.65 7.13 -7.24
N ARG A 324 -13.34 5.87 -6.91
CA ARG A 324 -14.31 4.76 -7.01
C ARG A 324 -15.54 4.99 -6.13
N LYS A 325 -15.32 5.37 -4.86
CA LYS A 325 -16.41 5.67 -3.91
C LYS A 325 -17.21 6.89 -4.34
N LYS A 326 -16.56 7.95 -4.84
CA LYS A 326 -17.23 9.17 -5.33
C LYS A 326 -18.18 8.85 -6.48
N LYS A 327 -17.76 8.03 -7.44
CA LYS A 327 -18.62 7.59 -8.55
C LYS A 327 -19.90 6.94 -8.04
N LYS A 328 -19.78 5.91 -7.21
CA LYS A 328 -20.93 5.16 -6.66
C LYS A 328 -21.86 6.06 -5.84
N LYS A 329 -21.29 6.94 -5.02
CA LYS A 329 -22.08 7.87 -4.20
C LYS A 329 -22.81 8.90 -5.06
N LEU A 330 -22.17 9.44 -6.10
CA LEU A 330 -22.81 10.36 -7.04
C LEU A 330 -23.94 9.70 -7.85
N GLU A 331 -23.76 8.46 -8.30
CA GLU A 331 -24.83 7.68 -8.93
C GLU A 331 -26.05 7.55 -8.01
N ASN A 332 -25.83 7.26 -6.72
CA ASN A 332 -26.90 7.19 -5.74
C ASN A 332 -27.58 8.56 -5.54
N VAL A 333 -26.81 9.64 -5.34
CA VAL A 333 -27.38 11.00 -5.19
C VAL A 333 -28.18 11.40 -6.44
N LYS A 334 -27.65 11.19 -7.64
CA LYS A 334 -28.32 11.49 -8.91
C LYS A 334 -29.61 10.70 -9.04
N LYS A 335 -29.56 9.39 -8.79
CA LYS A 335 -30.76 8.54 -8.78
C LYS A 335 -31.79 9.09 -7.80
N GLN A 336 -31.38 9.43 -6.56
CA GLN A 336 -32.27 9.86 -5.48
C GLN A 336 -32.81 11.30 -5.59
N CYS A 337 -32.15 12.17 -6.34
CA CYS A 337 -32.52 13.60 -6.44
C CYS A 337 -33.01 14.03 -7.82
N ARG A 338 -32.56 13.34 -8.88
CA ARG A 338 -32.74 13.69 -10.30
C ARG A 338 -33.13 12.48 -11.16
N GLY A 339 -33.46 11.34 -10.55
CA GLY A 339 -33.85 10.12 -11.26
C GLY A 339 -35.33 10.09 -11.68
N VAL A 340 -35.85 8.89 -11.90
CA VAL A 340 -37.25 8.64 -12.24
C VAL A 340 -37.98 8.03 -11.04
N TYR A 341 -39.18 8.54 -10.74
CA TYR A 341 -40.10 8.01 -9.74
C TYR A 341 -41.51 7.93 -10.36
N GLU A 342 -42.16 6.75 -10.28
CA GLU A 342 -43.49 6.51 -10.88
C GLU A 342 -43.59 6.94 -12.36
N GLY A 343 -42.52 6.67 -13.14
CA GLY A 343 -42.46 6.99 -14.57
C GLY A 343 -42.22 8.47 -14.90
N LYS A 344 -42.00 9.33 -13.91
CA LYS A 344 -41.71 10.76 -14.10
C LYS A 344 -40.34 11.13 -13.54
N GLU A 345 -39.66 12.04 -14.22
CA GLU A 345 -38.44 12.64 -13.67
C GLU A 345 -38.76 13.38 -12.37
N ARG A 346 -37.84 13.36 -11.42
CA ARG A 346 -37.95 14.15 -10.19
C ARG A 346 -36.91 15.26 -10.15
N TYR A 347 -37.29 16.40 -9.60
CA TYR A 347 -36.37 17.48 -9.30
C TYR A 347 -36.46 17.86 -7.83
N CYS A 348 -35.65 17.19 -7.00
CA CYS A 348 -35.63 17.38 -5.56
C CYS A 348 -34.52 18.32 -5.06
N SER A 349 -34.70 18.91 -3.89
CA SER A 349 -33.63 19.66 -3.20
C SER A 349 -32.96 18.81 -2.12
N LEU A 350 -31.77 19.26 -1.70
CA LEU A 350 -31.04 18.72 -0.54
C LEU A 350 -31.94 18.52 0.68
N ASN A 351 -32.85 19.46 0.95
CA ASN A 351 -33.72 19.45 2.13
C ASN A 351 -34.97 18.57 1.97
N GLY A 352 -35.04 17.76 0.91
CA GLY A 352 -36.16 16.83 0.68
C GLY A 352 -37.39 17.44 0.02
N TYR A 353 -37.32 18.69 -0.46
CA TYR A 353 -38.44 19.35 -1.15
C TYR A 353 -38.48 19.02 -2.64
N ASP A 354 -39.69 18.91 -3.18
CA ASP A 354 -39.98 18.89 -4.62
C ASP A 354 -39.87 20.30 -5.18
N CYS A 355 -38.81 20.57 -5.94
CA CYS A 355 -38.52 21.91 -6.44
C CYS A 355 -39.51 22.38 -7.50
N GLU A 356 -40.17 21.47 -8.23
CA GLU A 356 -41.14 21.86 -9.27
C GLU A 356 -42.36 22.55 -8.66
N LYS A 357 -42.71 22.15 -7.44
CA LYS A 357 -43.87 22.68 -6.70
C LYS A 357 -43.49 23.66 -5.59
N THR A 358 -42.20 23.74 -5.24
CA THR A 358 -41.69 24.61 -4.18
C THR A 358 -41.47 26.03 -4.71
N VAL A 359 -42.02 27.03 -4.01
CA VAL A 359 -41.80 28.45 -4.30
C VAL A 359 -41.09 29.08 -3.09
N ARG A 360 -39.75 28.92 -3.04
CA ARG A 360 -38.92 29.36 -1.90
C ARG A 360 -39.08 30.85 -1.60
N ALA A 361 -39.09 31.69 -2.62
CA ALA A 361 -39.21 33.15 -2.48
C ALA A 361 -40.51 33.61 -1.77
N ARG A 362 -41.54 32.75 -1.72
CA ARG A 362 -42.82 33.02 -1.04
C ARG A 362 -43.02 32.14 0.21
N GLY A 363 -41.97 31.47 0.70
CA GLY A 363 -42.02 30.57 1.84
C GLY A 363 -42.84 29.29 1.63
N LYS A 364 -43.23 28.95 0.39
CA LYS A 364 -44.06 27.77 0.10
C LYS A 364 -43.19 26.56 -0.20
N LEU A 365 -43.02 25.69 0.79
CA LEU A 365 -42.26 24.44 0.69
C LEU A 365 -43.19 23.28 0.35
N ARG A 366 -42.79 22.42 -0.59
CA ARG A 366 -43.58 21.25 -0.98
C ARG A 366 -42.79 19.97 -0.81
N TYR A 367 -43.39 19.04 -0.08
CA TYR A 367 -42.98 17.65 -0.02
C TYR A 367 -43.78 16.87 -1.08
N GLY A 368 -43.16 15.87 -1.70
CA GLY A 368 -43.77 15.10 -2.78
C GLY A 368 -42.72 14.40 -3.63
N ASN A 369 -43.15 13.62 -4.63
CA ASN A 369 -42.29 12.93 -5.60
C ASN A 369 -41.15 12.12 -4.97
N ARG A 370 -41.38 11.62 -3.75
CA ARG A 370 -40.39 10.91 -2.92
C ARG A 370 -39.07 11.68 -2.76
N CYS A 371 -39.13 13.00 -2.71
CA CYS A 371 -37.94 13.85 -2.56
C CYS A 371 -37.25 13.71 -1.20
N ILE A 372 -37.90 13.11 -0.20
CA ILE A 372 -37.26 12.76 1.07
C ILE A 372 -36.06 11.80 0.87
N ASP A 373 -36.08 10.95 -0.15
CA ASP A 373 -34.93 10.09 -0.48
C ASP A 373 -33.69 10.90 -0.88
N CYS A 374 -33.89 12.08 -1.49
CA CYS A 374 -32.80 12.97 -1.84
C CYS A 374 -32.10 13.50 -0.58
N LEU A 375 -32.84 13.84 0.47
CA LEU A 375 -32.28 14.23 1.77
C LEU A 375 -31.42 13.11 2.35
N TYR A 376 -31.96 11.88 2.39
CA TYR A 376 -31.24 10.72 2.91
C TYR A 376 -30.03 10.29 2.07
N ALA A 377 -30.02 10.60 0.77
CA ALA A 377 -28.86 10.36 -0.08
C ALA A 377 -27.79 11.47 0.05
N CYS A 378 -28.22 12.73 0.17
CA CYS A 378 -27.32 13.87 0.21
C CYS A 378 -26.64 14.04 1.56
N ASN A 379 -27.35 13.88 2.68
CA ASN A 379 -26.77 14.13 4.01
C ASN A 379 -25.51 13.27 4.28
N PRO A 380 -25.53 11.93 4.06
CA PRO A 380 -24.33 11.11 4.23
C PRO A 380 -23.25 11.42 3.18
N TYR A 381 -23.63 11.91 1.99
CA TYR A 381 -22.67 12.30 0.97
C TYR A 381 -21.89 13.56 1.37
N VAL A 382 -22.57 14.57 1.92
CA VAL A 382 -21.95 15.81 2.40
C VAL A 382 -20.96 15.53 3.53
N GLU A 383 -21.37 14.73 4.52
CA GLU A 383 -20.46 14.36 5.62
C GLU A 383 -19.25 13.57 5.11
N TRP A 384 -19.48 12.61 4.21
CA TRP A 384 -18.41 11.82 3.63
C TRP A 384 -17.42 12.68 2.82
N ILE A 385 -17.89 13.55 1.92
CA ILE A 385 -17.01 14.37 1.08
C ILE A 385 -16.19 15.37 1.91
N ASP A 386 -16.77 15.91 3.00
CA ASP A 386 -16.05 16.77 3.94
C ASP A 386 -14.94 16.02 4.68
N ASN A 387 -15.16 14.76 5.04
CA ASN A 387 -14.12 13.92 5.64
C ASN A 387 -13.01 13.59 4.64
N GLN A 388 -13.36 13.29 3.38
CA GLN A 388 -12.38 13.08 2.31
C GLN A 388 -11.54 14.34 2.06
N ARG A 389 -12.16 15.53 2.06
CA ARG A 389 -11.44 16.81 1.96
C ARG A 389 -10.42 16.98 3.08
N LYS A 390 -10.78 16.67 4.33
CA LYS A 390 -9.83 16.75 5.47
C LYS A 390 -8.66 15.79 5.32
N GLN A 391 -8.88 14.58 4.82
CA GLN A 391 -7.82 13.60 4.56
C GLN A 391 -6.90 14.09 3.42
N PHE A 392 -7.48 14.59 2.34
CA PHE A 392 -6.76 15.17 1.22
C PHE A 392 -5.82 16.29 1.66
N LEU A 393 -6.33 17.27 2.42
CA LEU A 393 -5.56 18.43 2.86
C LEU A 393 -4.35 18.02 3.71
N LYS A 394 -4.51 17.05 4.61
CA LYS A 394 -3.39 16.52 5.42
C LYS A 394 -2.32 15.84 4.58
N GLN A 395 -2.73 15.04 3.59
CA GLN A 395 -1.78 14.36 2.71
C GLN A 395 -1.07 15.35 1.78
N LYS A 396 -1.78 16.37 1.29
CA LYS A 396 -1.20 17.47 0.52
C LYS A 396 -0.15 18.23 1.34
N GLU A 397 -0.49 18.65 2.57
CA GLU A 397 0.43 19.33 3.49
C GLU A 397 1.69 18.49 3.76
N ARG A 398 1.54 17.18 3.98
CA ARG A 398 2.71 16.29 4.13
C ARG A 398 3.56 16.24 2.87
N TYR A 399 2.95 16.15 1.69
CA TYR A 399 3.70 16.14 0.45
C TYR A 399 4.60 17.38 0.36
N ASP A 400 4.04 18.55 0.63
CA ASP A 400 4.78 19.82 0.66
C ASP A 400 5.93 19.78 1.69
N ASN A 401 5.68 19.27 2.89
CA ASN A 401 6.71 19.16 3.93
C ASN A 401 7.88 18.26 3.50
N VAL A 402 7.56 17.08 2.95
CA VAL A 402 8.57 16.08 2.58
C VAL A 402 9.42 16.57 1.40
N ILE A 403 8.80 17.20 0.40
CA ILE A 403 9.50 17.71 -0.79
C ILE A 403 10.40 18.91 -0.46
N ASN A 404 9.94 19.83 0.39
CA ASN A 404 10.72 21.01 0.79
C ASN A 404 11.86 20.70 1.77
N GLY A 405 12.13 19.42 2.05
CA GLY A 405 13.20 19.02 2.96
C GLY A 405 12.95 19.39 4.42
N ALA A 406 11.72 19.81 4.77
CA ALA A 406 11.33 19.86 6.17
C ALA A 406 11.41 18.43 6.68
N SER A 407 12.36 18.18 7.58
CA SER A 407 12.66 16.85 8.09
C SER A 407 11.37 16.17 8.51
N VAL A 408 10.92 15.19 7.72
CA VAL A 408 9.98 14.16 8.15
C VAL A 408 10.52 13.72 9.48
N SER A 409 9.75 13.96 10.54
CA SER A 409 10.14 13.75 11.94
C SER A 409 11.23 12.68 12.02
N ARG A 410 12.49 13.13 12.18
CA ARG A 410 13.56 12.20 12.56
C ARG A 410 12.97 11.49 13.76
N ARG A 411 12.66 10.19 13.66
CA ARG A 411 12.44 9.39 14.87
C ARG A 411 13.60 9.78 15.77
N GLN A 412 13.31 10.44 16.89
CA GLN A 412 14.34 10.96 17.79
C GLN A 412 15.33 9.83 18.00
N LYS A 413 16.56 10.02 17.52
CA LYS A 413 17.67 9.10 17.74
C LYS A 413 17.87 8.99 19.26
N PRO A 414 17.66 7.83 19.90
CA PRO A 414 18.39 7.52 21.11
C PRO A 414 19.70 6.91 20.64
N GLY A 415 20.77 7.70 20.62
CA GLY A 415 22.12 7.18 20.36
C GLY A 415 22.85 7.92 19.24
N ALA A 416 23.98 8.51 19.61
CA ALA A 416 24.96 9.10 18.71
C ALA A 416 25.58 7.99 17.83
N SER A 417 25.08 7.84 16.60
CA SER A 417 25.84 7.24 15.50
C SER A 417 26.05 8.30 14.42
N THR A 418 27.31 8.43 14.00
CA THR A 418 27.85 9.39 13.02
C THR A 418 27.62 8.96 11.56
N THR A 419 27.06 7.78 11.31
CA THR A 419 26.69 7.34 9.95
C THR A 419 25.18 7.40 9.77
N ASN A 420 24.70 8.38 9.00
CA ASN A 420 23.29 8.46 8.59
C ASN A 420 23.08 7.57 7.36
N TYR A 421 22.64 6.32 7.56
CA TYR A 421 22.09 5.55 6.46
C TYR A 421 20.70 6.10 6.12
N ASP A 422 20.62 6.88 5.04
CA ASP A 422 19.41 7.59 4.65
C ASP A 422 18.36 6.69 3.95
N GLY A 423 18.76 5.47 3.56
CA GLY A 423 17.93 4.45 2.92
C GLY A 423 17.38 4.79 1.54
N TYR A 424 16.54 3.89 1.01
CA TYR A 424 15.96 4.06 -0.33
C TYR A 424 15.07 5.30 -0.49
N GLU A 425 14.40 5.75 0.58
CA GLU A 425 13.45 6.88 0.51
C GLU A 425 14.13 8.18 0.11
N LYS A 426 15.34 8.46 0.63
CA LYS A 426 16.10 9.64 0.22
C LYS A 426 16.41 9.63 -1.27
N LYS A 427 16.87 8.48 -1.80
CA LYS A 427 17.14 8.33 -3.23
C LYS A 427 15.87 8.54 -4.06
N PHE A 428 14.73 8.05 -3.58
CA PHE A 428 13.45 8.28 -4.25
C PHE A 428 13.10 9.76 -4.31
N TYR A 429 13.18 10.49 -3.19
CA TYR A 429 12.88 11.92 -3.16
C TYR A 429 13.88 12.75 -3.97
N GLU A 430 15.16 12.38 -3.99
CA GLU A 430 16.15 13.02 -4.86
C GLU A 430 15.80 12.87 -6.34
N GLU A 431 15.36 11.70 -6.78
CA GLU A 431 14.94 11.48 -8.16
C GLU A 431 13.60 12.15 -8.48
N LEU A 432 12.67 12.15 -7.52
CA LEU A 432 11.40 12.87 -7.64
C LEU A 432 11.65 14.38 -7.80
N ASN A 433 12.58 14.95 -7.03
CA ASN A 433 12.95 16.37 -7.10
C ASN A 433 13.67 16.78 -8.39
N LYS A 434 14.31 15.83 -9.09
CA LYS A 434 14.91 16.06 -10.42
C LYS A 434 13.88 16.07 -11.55
N SER A 435 12.64 15.67 -11.27
CA SER A 435 11.56 15.56 -12.25
C SER A 435 10.56 16.72 -12.17
N GLU A 436 9.58 16.74 -13.08
CA GLU A 436 8.47 17.71 -13.03
C GLU A 436 7.62 17.59 -11.74
N TYR A 437 7.73 16.47 -11.03
CA TYR A 437 6.99 16.16 -9.80
C TYR A 437 7.55 16.81 -8.54
N ARG A 438 8.56 17.68 -8.65
CA ARG A 438 9.03 18.49 -7.51
C ARG A 438 7.97 19.43 -6.93
N THR A 439 6.83 19.60 -7.59
CA THR A 439 5.72 20.42 -7.10
C THR A 439 4.54 19.53 -6.77
N VAL A 440 3.86 19.84 -5.66
CA VAL A 440 2.64 19.11 -5.26
C VAL A 440 1.60 19.13 -6.38
N ASP A 441 1.46 20.24 -7.10
CA ASP A 441 0.49 20.34 -8.18
C ASP A 441 0.77 19.34 -9.30
N ALA A 442 2.02 19.19 -9.76
CA ALA A 442 2.35 18.22 -10.79
C ALA A 442 2.00 16.78 -10.37
N PHE A 443 2.24 16.44 -9.10
CA PHE A 443 1.83 15.15 -8.53
C PHE A 443 0.30 15.00 -8.46
N LEU A 444 -0.42 16.01 -7.98
CA LEU A 444 -1.88 16.03 -7.92
C LEU A 444 -2.52 15.91 -9.32
N GLU A 445 -1.86 16.41 -10.36
CA GLU A 445 -2.28 16.19 -11.75
C GLU A 445 -2.28 14.71 -12.11
N LYS A 446 -1.23 13.98 -11.72
CA LYS A 446 -1.08 12.56 -12.04
C LYS A 446 -2.08 11.70 -11.27
N LEU A 447 -2.40 12.06 -10.02
CA LEU A 447 -3.52 11.45 -9.28
C LEU A 447 -4.86 11.68 -10.02
N SER A 448 -5.06 12.88 -10.57
CA SER A 448 -6.30 13.20 -11.30
C SER A 448 -6.43 12.44 -12.63
N LYS A 449 -5.31 11.98 -13.21
CA LYS A 449 -5.24 11.21 -14.46
C LYS A 449 -5.51 9.72 -14.30
N GLU A 450 -5.62 9.22 -13.07
CA GLU A 450 -5.96 7.82 -12.84
C GLU A 450 -7.30 7.44 -13.49
N LYS A 451 -7.40 6.21 -14.01
CA LYS A 451 -8.60 5.74 -14.73
C LYS A 451 -9.87 5.82 -13.86
N ALA A 452 -9.74 5.48 -12.58
CA ALA A 452 -10.85 5.60 -11.63
C ALA A 452 -11.38 7.04 -11.50
N CYS A 453 -10.49 8.04 -11.57
CA CYS A 453 -10.83 9.45 -11.43
C CYS A 453 -11.35 10.07 -12.74
N THR A 454 -10.71 9.75 -13.87
CA THR A 454 -11.10 10.24 -15.19
C THR A 454 -12.44 9.70 -15.68
N ALA A 455 -12.85 8.54 -15.18
CA ALA A 455 -14.16 7.95 -15.48
C ALA A 455 -15.35 8.65 -14.80
N ILE A 456 -15.11 9.59 -13.89
CA ILE A 456 -16.17 10.40 -13.28
C ILE A 456 -16.48 11.56 -14.21
N THR A 457 -17.60 11.47 -14.92
CA THR A 457 -18.12 12.52 -15.80
C THR A 457 -19.27 13.29 -15.15
N ASP A 458 -20.03 12.63 -14.26
CA ASP A 458 -21.11 13.22 -13.50
C ASP A 458 -20.57 14.07 -12.33
N GLY A 459 -21.06 15.30 -12.18
CA GLY A 459 -20.67 16.19 -11.07
C GLY A 459 -19.34 16.93 -11.28
N GLY A 460 -18.81 16.94 -12.51
CA GLY A 460 -17.58 17.64 -12.88
C GLY A 460 -16.35 16.73 -12.92
N LYS A 461 -15.30 17.20 -13.63
CA LYS A 461 -14.03 16.50 -13.73
C LYS A 461 -13.31 16.53 -12.38
N ILE A 462 -12.71 15.41 -11.97
CA ILE A 462 -11.81 15.39 -10.81
C ILE A 462 -10.54 16.16 -11.17
N ASP A 463 -10.25 17.19 -10.39
CA ASP A 463 -8.99 17.92 -10.40
C ASP A 463 -8.54 18.15 -8.96
N PHE A 464 -7.56 17.38 -8.52
CA PHE A 464 -7.01 17.50 -7.17
C PHE A 464 -6.19 18.78 -6.97
N LYS A 465 -5.75 19.47 -8.04
CA LYS A 465 -5.08 20.78 -7.91
C LYS A 465 -6.06 21.85 -7.47
N GLN A 466 -7.25 21.84 -8.06
CA GLN A 466 -8.29 22.83 -7.83
C GLN A 466 -9.21 22.42 -6.67
N VAL A 467 -8.77 22.69 -5.44
CA VAL A 467 -9.67 22.64 -4.28
C VAL A 467 -10.40 23.96 -4.17
N ASN A 468 -11.60 24.04 -4.74
CA ASN A 468 -12.50 25.16 -4.50
C ASN A 468 -12.98 25.10 -3.04
N SER A 469 -12.22 25.73 -2.14
CA SER A 469 -12.70 26.05 -0.81
C SER A 469 -13.73 27.17 -0.97
N GLY A 470 -14.98 26.80 -1.23
CA GLY A 470 -16.08 27.75 -1.08
C GLY A 470 -16.01 28.31 0.35
N SER A 471 -15.68 29.59 0.47
CA SER A 471 -15.94 30.39 1.65
C SER A 471 -17.45 30.55 1.79
N ALA A 472 -18.11 29.52 2.31
CA ALA A 472 -19.54 29.57 2.61
C ALA A 472 -19.85 28.56 3.73
N SER A 473 -19.24 28.81 4.88
CA SER A 473 -19.74 28.36 6.17
C SER A 473 -19.50 29.53 7.13
N ASP A 474 -20.32 30.56 7.00
CA ASP A 474 -20.61 31.59 8.00
C ASP A 474 -21.59 32.60 7.37
N SER A 475 -22.87 32.21 7.29
CA SER A 475 -24.04 33.11 7.19
C SER A 475 -25.29 32.32 7.56
#